data_AF-A0ABD5WFA9-F1
#
_entry.id   AF-A0ABD5WFA9-F1
#
_cell.length_a   1.000
_cell.length_b   1.000
_cell.length_c   1.000
_cell.angle_alpha   90.00
_cell.angle_beta   90.00
_cell.angle_gamma   90.00
#
_symmetry.space_group_name_H-M   'P 1'
#
loop_
_entity.id
_entity.type
_entity.pdbx_description
1 polymer ?
#
loop_
_entity_poly.entity_id
_entity_poly.type
_entity_poly.pdbx_seq_one_letter_code
_entity_poly.pdbx_strand_id
1 'polypeptide(L)'
;MNLEIFWAHGIASSATVSTLDSYEDEIDWYRDQSYTYIPIPEEEKYYHVLDEELRDIKPGQYYHPDTPMMTAFEQLQEYPFLLYDEFKRFDLSESYFEPNGYDTLGEGEGAYTYPYVAKHPLEVKEVIRDVGGEGSEVMVEIVDTIVDMDRKARFHILTLADANKRRARELFYRVISEFEVQLAQLVKQEYPDSEELFADAKPEAIGRWQKSKLDDLVVHISEYMYLSTLQKIVGKTESLRSQLGYTSRNQFDNDLGGMIELRNKIMHPTQTLVHNREDLANAVSRVKRTLAALEELDAPTLQPPIPEDVATRPNTD
;
A
#
# COMPACT_ATOMS: atom_id res chain seq x y z
N MET A 1 -7.84 -9.73 -9.32
CA MET A 1 -6.67 -9.77 -8.40
C MET A 1 -7.00 -9.03 -7.12
N ASN A 2 -6.93 -9.67 -5.95
CA ASN A 2 -7.22 -9.01 -4.67
C ASN A 2 -5.99 -8.24 -4.16
N LEU A 3 -5.96 -6.93 -4.36
CA LEU A 3 -4.95 -6.03 -3.78
C LEU A 3 -5.40 -5.39 -2.45
N GLU A 4 -6.62 -5.67 -2.00
CA GLU A 4 -7.22 -5.08 -0.79
C GLU A 4 -6.45 -5.51 0.47
N ILE A 5 -5.74 -6.63 0.45
CA ILE A 5 -4.89 -7.06 1.58
C ILE A 5 -3.69 -6.15 1.88
N PHE A 6 -3.40 -5.20 0.98
CA PHE A 6 -2.29 -4.26 1.12
C PHE A 6 -2.79 -2.91 1.61
N TRP A 7 -2.94 -2.82 2.93
CA TRP A 7 -3.26 -1.58 3.63
C TRP A 7 -2.00 -0.73 3.84
N ALA A 8 -2.16 0.58 3.72
CA ALA A 8 -1.07 1.54 3.89
C ALA A 8 -0.53 1.56 5.33
N HIS A 9 -1.41 1.39 6.33
CA HIS A 9 -1.00 1.24 7.73
C HIS A 9 0.01 0.09 7.92
N GLY A 10 -0.10 -1.01 7.15
CA GLY A 10 0.82 -2.14 7.23
C GLY A 10 2.27 -1.84 6.80
N ILE A 11 2.54 -0.63 6.29
CA ILE A 11 3.90 -0.11 6.06
C ILE A 11 4.15 1.24 6.75
N ALA A 12 3.16 1.85 7.38
CA ALA A 12 3.37 3.07 8.14
C ALA A 12 4.25 2.79 9.36
N SER A 13 4.86 3.83 9.91
CA SER A 13 5.59 3.75 11.17
C SER A 13 4.76 4.41 12.27
N SER A 14 4.85 3.94 13.50
CA SER A 14 4.31 4.66 14.65
C SER A 14 4.87 6.09 14.68
N ALA A 15 4.02 7.08 14.90
CA ALA A 15 4.38 8.48 14.93
C ALA A 15 4.42 8.98 16.37
N THR A 16 5.61 9.40 16.83
CA THR A 16 5.70 10.30 17.98
C THR A 16 5.14 11.65 17.56
N VAL A 17 4.20 12.19 18.33
CA VAL A 17 3.58 13.49 18.07
C VAL A 17 3.90 14.45 19.20
N SER A 18 3.95 15.74 18.87
CA SER A 18 4.24 16.82 19.83
C SER A 18 3.07 17.79 19.92
N THR A 19 3.18 18.77 20.81
CA THR A 19 2.23 19.90 20.92
C THR A 19 2.93 21.20 20.56
N LEU A 20 2.18 22.29 20.33
CA LEU A 20 2.81 23.61 20.11
C LEU A 20 3.66 24.08 21.31
N ASP A 21 3.37 23.60 22.52
CA ASP A 21 4.10 23.95 23.72
C ASP A 21 5.38 23.13 23.93
N SER A 22 5.50 21.95 23.30
CA SER A 22 6.61 21.01 23.54
C SER A 22 7.54 20.78 22.36
N TYR A 23 7.09 21.05 21.12
CA TYR A 23 7.83 20.61 19.93
C TYR A 23 9.23 21.20 19.82
N GLU A 24 9.45 22.46 20.25
CA GLU A 24 10.76 23.13 20.15
C GLU A 24 11.83 22.43 20.99
N ASP A 25 11.46 21.99 22.20
CA ASP A 25 12.35 21.27 23.11
C ASP A 25 12.68 19.85 22.60
N GLU A 26 11.87 19.32 21.67
CA GLU A 26 12.00 17.98 21.12
C GLU A 26 12.79 17.94 19.79
N ILE A 27 13.04 19.09 19.14
CA ILE A 27 13.66 19.18 17.79
C ILE A 27 14.97 18.39 17.71
N ASP A 28 15.85 18.53 18.70
CA ASP A 28 17.16 17.86 18.70
C ASP A 28 17.01 16.34 18.79
N TRP A 29 16.05 15.84 19.55
CA TRP A 29 15.76 14.41 19.61
C TRP A 29 15.28 13.88 18.25
N TYR A 30 14.34 14.57 17.59
CA TYR A 30 13.87 14.17 16.25
C TYR A 30 15.00 14.20 15.21
N ARG A 31 15.88 15.20 15.29
CA ARG A 31 17.07 15.32 14.45
C ARG A 31 18.04 14.16 14.66
N ASP A 32 18.30 13.78 15.92
CA ASP A 32 19.15 12.64 16.28
C ASP A 32 18.57 11.30 15.80
N GLN A 33 17.23 11.18 15.76
CA GLN A 33 16.54 10.02 15.17
C GLN A 33 16.46 10.07 13.63
N SER A 34 17.00 11.11 12.99
CA SER A 34 16.91 11.33 11.53
C SER A 34 15.46 11.43 11.02
N TYR A 35 14.54 11.92 11.85
CA TYR A 35 13.16 12.18 11.43
C TYR A 35 13.07 13.50 10.66
N THR A 36 12.28 13.50 9.60
CA THR A 36 12.08 14.68 8.74
C THR A 36 10.96 15.59 9.24
N TYR A 37 9.97 15.02 9.94
CA TYR A 37 8.75 15.72 10.33
C TYR A 37 8.42 15.45 11.79
N ILE A 38 7.95 16.49 12.49
CA ILE A 38 7.37 16.42 13.84
C ILE A 38 5.87 16.72 13.69
N PRO A 39 4.98 15.70 13.72
CA PRO A 39 3.54 15.93 13.61
C PRO A 39 2.99 16.56 14.90
N ILE A 40 2.15 17.57 14.75
CA ILE A 40 1.45 18.29 15.82
C ILE A 40 -0.06 18.29 15.47
N PRO A 41 -0.70 17.11 15.51
CA PRO A 41 -1.97 16.88 14.85
C PRO A 41 -3.17 17.55 15.53
N GLU A 42 -3.11 17.84 16.83
CA GLU A 42 -4.19 18.52 17.56
C GLU A 42 -4.36 19.98 17.12
N GLU A 43 -3.28 20.60 16.64
CA GLU A 43 -3.25 21.95 16.10
C GLU A 43 -3.15 21.98 14.57
N GLU A 44 -3.37 20.83 13.91
CA GLU A 44 -3.28 20.65 12.45
C GLU A 44 -1.97 21.19 11.86
N LYS A 45 -0.85 20.97 12.57
CA LYS A 45 0.47 21.49 12.19
C LYS A 45 1.54 20.42 12.21
N TYR A 46 2.65 20.70 11.55
CA TYR A 46 3.86 19.90 11.67
C TYR A 46 5.10 20.78 11.52
N TYR A 47 6.19 20.38 12.17
CA TYR A 47 7.48 21.04 12.01
C TYR A 47 8.36 20.25 11.04
N HIS A 48 8.93 20.93 10.04
CA HIS A 48 9.87 20.34 9.09
C HIS A 48 11.31 20.51 9.59
N VAL A 49 11.91 19.43 10.10
CA VAL A 49 13.18 19.48 10.85
C VAL A 49 14.33 20.07 10.03
N LEU A 50 14.39 19.77 8.73
CA LEU A 50 15.46 20.25 7.84
C LEU A 50 15.27 21.69 7.37
N ASP A 51 14.03 22.14 7.28
CA ASP A 51 13.70 23.48 6.75
C ASP A 51 13.51 24.48 7.91
N GLU A 52 13.50 23.97 9.15
CA GLU A 52 13.24 24.71 10.39
C GLU A 52 11.97 25.56 10.33
N GLU A 53 10.90 24.97 9.77
CA GLU A 53 9.65 25.66 9.50
C GLU A 53 8.43 24.90 10.03
N LEU A 54 7.53 25.62 10.71
CA LEU A 54 6.21 25.14 11.09
C LEU A 54 5.23 25.32 9.93
N ARG A 55 4.55 24.24 9.53
CA ARG A 55 3.62 24.20 8.40
C ARG A 55 2.29 23.59 8.81
N ASP A 56 1.25 23.83 8.02
CA ASP A 56 -0.08 23.26 8.25
C ASP A 56 -0.18 21.83 7.68
N ILE A 57 -0.78 20.92 8.45
CA ILE A 57 -1.24 19.62 7.96
C ILE A 57 -2.55 19.85 7.21
N LYS A 58 -2.57 19.54 5.92
CA LYS A 58 -3.78 19.69 5.10
C LYS A 58 -4.77 18.56 5.38
N PRO A 59 -6.09 18.78 5.24
CA PRO A 59 -7.09 17.71 5.43
C PRO A 59 -6.80 16.45 4.62
N GLY A 60 -6.32 16.60 3.39
CA GLY A 60 -5.93 15.48 2.52
C GLY A 60 -4.69 14.70 2.95
N GLN A 61 -4.08 15.00 4.10
CA GLN A 61 -2.99 14.21 4.70
C GLN A 61 -3.49 13.18 5.73
N TYR A 62 -4.73 13.28 6.19
CA TYR A 62 -5.31 12.33 7.15
C TYR A 62 -6.03 11.20 6.41
N TYR A 63 -5.74 9.95 6.76
CA TYR A 63 -6.32 8.77 6.12
C TYR A 63 -6.71 7.68 7.13
N HIS A 64 -7.66 6.82 6.75
CA HIS A 64 -8.04 5.64 7.53
C HIS A 64 -6.90 4.61 7.52
N PRO A 65 -6.62 3.89 8.62
CA PRO A 65 -5.62 2.81 8.64
C PRO A 65 -5.79 1.78 7.50
N ASP A 66 -7.03 1.40 7.22
CA ASP A 66 -7.45 0.56 6.08
C ASP A 66 -7.47 1.29 4.72
N THR A 67 -6.74 2.39 4.55
CA THR A 67 -6.58 2.98 3.22
C THR A 67 -5.75 2.03 2.34
N PRO A 68 -6.22 1.68 1.12
CA PRO A 68 -5.43 0.87 0.19
C PRO A 68 -4.08 1.52 -0.08
N MET A 69 -3.02 0.72 -0.09
CA MET A 69 -1.64 1.21 -0.22
C MET A 69 -1.39 1.97 -1.54
N MET A 70 -2.05 1.59 -2.63
CA MET A 70 -1.97 2.35 -3.90
C MET A 70 -2.57 3.74 -3.76
N THR A 71 -3.72 3.87 -3.12
CA THR A 71 -4.34 5.17 -2.82
C THR A 71 -3.41 6.03 -1.97
N ALA A 72 -2.80 5.46 -0.93
CA ALA A 72 -1.82 6.19 -0.11
C ALA A 72 -0.59 6.65 -0.91
N PHE A 73 -0.06 5.81 -1.82
CA PHE A 73 1.06 6.20 -2.67
C PHE A 73 0.72 7.30 -3.68
N GLU A 74 -0.53 7.41 -4.11
CA GLU A 74 -0.98 8.55 -4.92
C GLU A 74 -0.94 9.84 -4.12
N GLN A 75 -1.42 9.78 -2.88
CA GLN A 75 -1.49 10.96 -2.01
C GLN A 75 -0.11 11.40 -1.53
N LEU A 76 0.83 10.46 -1.35
CA LEU A 76 2.23 10.76 -1.09
C LEU A 76 2.96 11.45 -2.25
N GLN A 77 2.39 11.48 -3.46
CA GLN A 77 2.96 12.30 -4.55
C GLN A 77 2.71 13.78 -4.28
N GLU A 78 1.59 14.12 -3.65
CA GLU A 78 1.18 15.50 -3.35
C GLU A 78 1.64 15.98 -1.97
N TYR A 79 1.67 15.10 -0.96
CA TYR A 79 1.93 15.47 0.43
C TYR A 79 3.27 14.95 0.98
N PRO A 80 3.95 15.65 1.91
CA PRO A 80 5.23 15.22 2.50
C PRO A 80 5.16 13.91 3.27
N PHE A 81 4.02 13.68 3.91
CA PHE A 81 3.67 12.46 4.62
C PHE A 81 2.15 12.36 4.69
N LEU A 82 1.67 11.17 5.01
CA LEU A 82 0.30 10.91 5.42
C LEU A 82 0.28 10.53 6.89
N LEU A 83 -0.80 10.90 7.59
CA LEU A 83 -1.03 10.56 8.98
C LEU A 83 -2.29 9.69 9.09
N TYR A 84 -2.17 8.56 9.77
CA TYR A 84 -3.30 7.73 10.15
C TYR A 84 -3.57 7.95 11.63
N ASP A 85 -4.82 8.24 11.96
CA ASP A 85 -5.29 8.38 13.34
C ASP A 85 -6.19 7.18 13.64
N GLU A 86 -5.75 6.31 14.55
CA GLU A 86 -6.51 5.11 14.91
C GLU A 86 -7.80 5.44 15.70
N PHE A 87 -7.90 6.64 16.27
CA PHE A 87 -9.09 7.07 17.00
C PHE A 87 -10.19 7.67 16.12
N LYS A 88 -9.85 8.11 14.90
CA LYS A 88 -10.88 8.59 13.98
C LYS A 88 -11.55 7.37 13.35
N ARG A 89 -12.85 7.18 13.62
CA ARG A 89 -13.68 6.34 12.74
C ARG A 89 -13.89 7.10 11.43
N PHE A 90 -13.65 6.44 10.31
CA PHE A 90 -13.95 7.01 8.99
C PHE A 90 -15.25 6.38 8.52
N ASP A 91 -16.28 7.20 8.34
CA ASP A 91 -17.51 6.75 7.72
C ASP A 91 -17.30 6.66 6.20
N LEU A 92 -17.31 5.44 5.66
CA LEU A 92 -17.18 5.19 4.22
C LEU A 92 -18.52 5.34 3.47
N SER A 93 -19.62 5.62 4.17
CA SER A 93 -20.97 5.61 3.59
C SER A 93 -21.30 6.85 2.76
N GLU A 94 -20.56 7.94 2.93
CA GLU A 94 -20.66 9.13 2.08
C GLU A 94 -19.28 9.50 1.54
N SER A 95 -19.20 9.88 0.27
CA SER A 95 -17.97 10.28 -0.44
C SER A 95 -17.34 11.59 0.07
N TYR A 96 -17.63 11.95 1.32
CA TYR A 96 -17.13 13.10 2.04
C TYR A 96 -16.37 12.65 3.29
N PHE A 97 -15.17 13.19 3.45
CA PHE A 97 -14.45 13.16 4.71
C PHE A 97 -15.29 13.91 5.75
N GLU A 98 -15.96 13.18 6.64
CA GLU A 98 -16.39 13.75 7.90
C GLU A 98 -15.24 13.52 8.91
N PRO A 99 -14.43 14.55 9.24
CA PRO A 99 -13.44 14.45 10.31
C PRO A 99 -14.08 14.25 11.69
N ASN A 100 -15.41 14.20 11.76
CA ASN A 100 -16.19 13.88 12.93
C ASN A 100 -16.27 12.36 13.08
N GLY A 101 -15.12 11.71 13.29
CA GLY A 101 -15.15 10.47 14.06
C GLY A 101 -15.85 10.76 15.39
N TYR A 102 -16.39 9.74 16.05
CA TYR A 102 -16.81 9.91 17.44
C TYR A 102 -15.57 10.25 18.25
N ASP A 103 -15.25 11.54 18.37
CA ASP A 103 -14.20 12.05 19.25
C ASP A 103 -14.60 11.83 20.71
N THR A 104 -15.80 11.32 20.96
CA THR A 104 -16.40 11.18 22.28
C THR A 104 -16.91 9.77 22.58
N LEU A 105 -16.66 9.30 23.79
CA LEU A 105 -17.29 8.16 24.42
C LEU A 105 -18.65 8.59 25.02
N GLY A 106 -19.76 8.15 24.42
CA GLY A 106 -21.12 8.48 24.82
C GLY A 106 -21.85 9.41 23.84
N GLU A 107 -23.11 9.75 24.15
CA GLU A 107 -23.94 10.66 23.36
C GLU A 107 -24.40 11.86 24.20
N GLY A 108 -24.54 13.02 23.56
CA GLY A 108 -25.09 14.24 24.18
C GLY A 108 -24.15 14.97 25.15
N GLU A 109 -24.72 15.73 26.10
CA GLU A 109 -23.97 16.58 27.04
C GLU A 109 -23.05 15.81 28.01
N GLY A 110 -23.12 14.48 28.04
CA GLY A 110 -22.29 13.61 28.88
C GLY A 110 -21.17 12.88 28.12
N ALA A 111 -20.94 13.20 26.84
CA ALA A 111 -19.95 12.51 26.04
C ALA A 111 -18.52 12.97 26.39
N TYR A 112 -17.63 12.01 26.65
CA TYR A 112 -16.23 12.29 27.02
C TYR A 112 -15.32 12.23 25.82
N THR A 113 -14.53 13.26 25.54
CA THR A 113 -13.61 13.17 24.40
C THR A 113 -12.56 12.07 24.60
N TYR A 114 -12.14 11.34 23.56
CA TYR A 114 -11.11 10.29 23.70
C TYR A 114 -9.80 10.82 24.30
N PRO A 115 -9.28 12.01 23.94
CA PRO A 115 -8.14 12.60 24.65
C PRO A 115 -8.41 12.80 26.15
N TYR A 116 -9.64 13.16 26.53
CA TYR A 116 -10.02 13.27 27.95
C TYR A 116 -10.10 11.88 28.61
N VAL A 117 -10.69 10.89 27.95
CA VAL A 117 -10.77 9.50 28.44
C VAL A 117 -9.36 8.93 28.67
N ALA A 118 -8.43 9.16 27.75
CA ALA A 118 -7.05 8.72 27.85
C ALA A 118 -6.30 9.37 29.04
N LYS A 119 -6.54 10.67 29.28
CA LYS A 119 -5.93 11.44 30.39
C LYS A 119 -6.58 11.17 31.75
N HIS A 120 -7.87 10.85 31.78
CA HIS A 120 -8.68 10.70 33.00
C HIS A 120 -9.44 9.36 33.08
N PRO A 121 -8.78 8.21 32.86
CA PRO A 121 -9.49 6.95 32.67
C PRO A 121 -10.17 6.43 33.93
N LEU A 122 -9.62 6.73 35.13
CA LEU A 122 -10.24 6.33 36.38
C LEU A 122 -11.55 7.11 36.65
N GLU A 123 -11.52 8.42 36.41
CA GLU A 123 -12.68 9.31 36.57
C GLU A 123 -13.82 8.89 35.62
N VAL A 124 -13.50 8.67 34.34
CA VAL A 124 -14.49 8.21 33.36
C VAL A 124 -15.07 6.85 33.73
N LYS A 125 -14.24 5.90 34.18
CA LYS A 125 -14.73 4.57 34.63
C LYS A 125 -15.61 4.65 35.86
N GLU A 126 -15.31 5.52 36.82
CA GLU A 126 -16.15 5.73 38.00
C GLU A 126 -17.53 6.24 37.58
N VAL A 127 -17.59 7.24 36.70
CA VAL A 127 -18.88 7.76 36.19
C VAL A 127 -19.67 6.67 35.45
N ILE A 128 -19.02 5.89 34.58
CA ILE A 128 -19.67 4.78 33.86
C ILE A 128 -20.25 3.73 34.83
N ARG A 129 -19.53 3.41 35.90
CA ARG A 129 -19.99 2.44 36.92
C ARG A 129 -21.13 2.99 37.76
N ASP A 130 -21.09 4.27 38.10
CA ASP A 130 -22.09 4.93 38.94
C ASP A 130 -23.44 5.12 38.23
N VAL A 131 -23.42 5.36 36.91
CA VAL A 131 -24.65 5.40 36.09
C VAL A 131 -25.36 4.05 36.09
N GLY A 132 -24.58 2.96 36.09
CA GLY A 132 -25.08 1.58 36.06
C GLY A 132 -25.83 1.23 34.77
N GLY A 133 -26.25 -0.04 34.65
CA GLY A 133 -27.04 -0.54 33.52
C GLY A 133 -26.38 -1.69 32.76
N GLU A 134 -27.17 -2.33 31.88
CA GLU A 134 -26.65 -3.35 30.97
C GLU A 134 -25.69 -2.69 29.97
N GLY A 135 -24.38 -2.95 30.11
CA GLY A 135 -23.34 -2.42 29.23
C GLY A 135 -22.24 -1.61 29.92
N SER A 136 -22.33 -1.32 31.22
CA SER A 136 -21.30 -0.55 31.93
C SER A 136 -19.92 -1.22 31.93
N GLU A 137 -19.86 -2.55 32.05
CA GLU A 137 -18.59 -3.30 31.97
C GLU A 137 -17.96 -3.19 30.57
N VAL A 138 -18.76 -3.31 29.51
CA VAL A 138 -18.30 -3.14 28.12
C VAL A 138 -17.74 -1.73 27.90
N MET A 139 -18.39 -0.70 28.46
CA MET A 139 -17.91 0.68 28.38
C MET A 139 -16.61 0.89 29.16
N VAL A 140 -16.42 0.21 30.29
CA VAL A 140 -15.14 0.22 31.04
C VAL A 140 -14.02 -0.43 30.22
N GLU A 141 -14.29 -1.56 29.54
CA GLU A 141 -13.34 -2.20 28.61
C GLU A 141 -12.98 -1.29 27.42
N ILE A 142 -13.94 -0.51 26.93
CA ILE A 142 -13.67 0.50 25.89
C ILE A 142 -12.72 1.58 26.42
N VAL A 143 -12.90 2.06 27.66
CA VAL A 143 -11.94 3.02 28.27
C VAL A 143 -10.55 2.42 28.37
N ASP A 144 -10.41 1.16 28.80
CA ASP A 144 -9.11 0.48 28.84
C ASP A 144 -8.47 0.38 27.45
N THR A 145 -9.27 0.11 26.43
CA THR A 145 -8.82 0.07 25.03
C THR A 145 -8.33 1.44 24.57
N ILE A 146 -9.06 2.52 24.87
CA ILE A 146 -8.66 3.89 24.53
C ILE A 146 -7.32 4.25 25.21
N VAL A 147 -7.16 3.90 26.49
CA VAL A 147 -5.90 4.14 27.22
C VAL A 147 -4.74 3.34 26.63
N ASP A 148 -4.97 2.08 26.29
CA ASP A 148 -3.94 1.22 25.71
C ASP A 148 -3.53 1.73 24.32
N MET A 149 -4.48 2.18 23.50
CA MET A 149 -4.22 2.80 22.20
C MET A 149 -3.45 4.13 22.32
N ASP A 150 -3.81 4.99 23.28
CA ASP A 150 -3.08 6.24 23.56
C ASP A 150 -1.61 5.92 23.92
N ARG A 151 -1.39 4.85 24.69
CA ARG A 151 -0.05 4.35 25.02
C ARG A 151 0.69 3.70 23.84
N LYS A 152 -0.03 3.05 22.92
CA LYS A 152 0.54 2.29 21.79
C LYS A 152 0.79 3.13 20.53
N ALA A 153 0.69 4.45 20.65
CA ALA A 153 0.80 5.44 19.59
C ALA A 153 -0.42 5.47 18.67
N ARG A 154 -1.40 6.28 19.08
CA ARG A 154 -2.58 6.70 18.30
C ARG A 154 -2.30 7.00 16.83
N PHE A 155 -1.17 7.65 16.55
CA PHE A 155 -0.84 8.12 15.23
C PHE A 155 0.20 7.24 14.54
N HIS A 156 -0.02 7.01 13.26
CA HIS A 156 0.96 6.41 12.36
C HIS A 156 1.29 7.36 11.23
N ILE A 157 2.56 7.45 10.86
CA ILE A 157 3.05 8.29 9.78
C ILE A 157 3.54 7.42 8.63
N LEU A 158 3.13 7.75 7.42
CA LEU A 158 3.67 7.19 6.19
C LEU A 158 4.38 8.27 5.41
N THR A 159 5.63 7.99 5.07
CA THR A 159 6.54 8.86 4.33
C THR A 159 6.98 8.18 3.04
N LEU A 160 7.74 8.91 2.23
CA LEU A 160 8.36 8.34 1.03
C LEU A 160 9.29 7.15 1.33
N ALA A 161 9.95 7.15 2.49
CA ALA A 161 10.85 6.08 2.89
C ALA A 161 10.11 4.73 3.03
N ASP A 162 8.85 4.77 3.46
CA ASP A 162 8.03 3.57 3.68
C ASP A 162 7.67 2.84 2.39
N ALA A 163 7.66 3.53 1.24
CA ALA A 163 7.49 2.90 -0.08
C ALA A 163 8.65 1.92 -0.42
N ASN A 164 9.76 1.99 0.30
CA ASN A 164 10.88 1.07 0.16
C ASN A 164 10.78 -0.18 1.05
N LYS A 165 9.83 -0.22 2.00
CA LYS A 165 9.62 -1.37 2.89
C LYS A 165 9.22 -2.61 2.09
N ARG A 166 9.50 -3.78 2.67
CA ARG A 166 9.26 -5.08 2.04
C ARG A 166 7.82 -5.26 1.56
N ARG A 167 6.82 -4.93 2.39
CA ARG A 167 5.40 -5.12 2.05
C ARG A 167 4.94 -4.24 0.86
N ALA A 168 5.52 -3.04 0.71
CA ALA A 168 5.29 -2.20 -0.48
C ALA A 168 5.85 -2.86 -1.76
N ARG A 169 7.05 -3.44 -1.67
CA ARG A 169 7.65 -4.19 -2.78
C ARG A 169 6.84 -5.43 -3.14
N GLU A 170 6.28 -6.11 -2.15
CA GLU A 170 5.42 -7.28 -2.36
C GLU A 170 4.15 -6.91 -3.14
N LEU A 171 3.55 -5.75 -2.86
CA LEU A 171 2.43 -5.23 -3.67
C LEU A 171 2.86 -5.07 -5.14
N PHE A 172 3.95 -4.36 -5.40
CA PHE A 172 4.39 -4.11 -6.77
C PHE A 172 4.81 -5.40 -7.48
N TYR A 173 5.50 -6.30 -6.76
CA TYR A 173 5.88 -7.61 -7.27
C TYR A 173 4.65 -8.42 -7.67
N ARG A 174 3.61 -8.44 -6.85
CA ARG A 174 2.38 -9.21 -7.12
C ARG A 174 1.74 -8.81 -8.44
N VAL A 175 1.58 -7.51 -8.68
CA VAL A 175 1.01 -7.00 -9.94
C VAL A 175 1.88 -7.39 -11.14
N ILE A 176 3.20 -7.22 -11.03
CA ILE A 176 4.14 -7.52 -12.11
C ILE A 176 4.19 -9.02 -12.41
N SER A 177 4.19 -9.86 -11.37
CA SER A 177 4.20 -11.32 -11.53
C SER A 177 2.92 -11.83 -12.16
N GLU A 178 1.76 -11.33 -11.74
CA GLU A 178 0.49 -11.67 -12.39
C GLU A 178 0.54 -11.28 -13.88
N PHE A 179 1.01 -10.07 -14.18
CA PHE A 179 1.18 -9.63 -15.56
C PHE A 179 2.13 -10.51 -16.38
N GLU A 180 3.30 -10.89 -15.83
CA GLU A 180 4.26 -11.79 -16.49
C GLU A 180 3.62 -13.15 -16.82
N VAL A 181 2.83 -13.71 -15.90
CA VAL A 181 2.10 -14.97 -16.11
C VAL A 181 1.04 -14.82 -17.21
N GLN A 182 0.25 -13.75 -17.19
CA GLN A 182 -0.78 -13.53 -18.21
C GLN A 182 -0.18 -13.34 -19.60
N LEU A 183 0.94 -12.61 -19.73
CA LEU A 183 1.65 -12.50 -21.01
C LEU A 183 2.16 -13.87 -21.49
N ALA A 184 2.71 -14.69 -20.60
CA ALA A 184 3.18 -16.04 -20.96
C ALA A 184 2.02 -16.94 -21.44
N GLN A 185 0.84 -16.80 -20.83
CA GLN A 185 -0.37 -17.54 -21.19
C GLN A 185 -0.94 -17.09 -22.54
N LEU A 186 -0.98 -15.78 -22.80
CA LEU A 186 -1.37 -15.23 -24.10
C LEU A 186 -0.47 -15.75 -25.22
N VAL A 187 0.85 -15.68 -25.01
CA VAL A 187 1.83 -16.20 -25.97
C VAL A 187 1.63 -17.69 -26.22
N LYS A 188 1.34 -18.49 -25.18
CA LYS A 188 1.06 -19.93 -25.30
C LYS A 188 -0.22 -20.23 -26.08
N GLN A 189 -1.25 -19.40 -25.93
CA GLN A 189 -2.51 -19.57 -26.65
C GLN A 189 -2.38 -19.25 -28.15
N GLU A 190 -1.65 -18.19 -28.48
CA GLU A 190 -1.40 -17.79 -29.87
C GLU A 190 -0.40 -18.72 -30.58
N TYR A 191 0.60 -19.21 -29.85
CA TYR A 191 1.64 -20.12 -30.36
C TYR A 191 1.63 -21.43 -29.55
N PRO A 192 0.69 -22.36 -29.80
CA PRO A 192 0.63 -23.63 -29.06
C PRO A 192 1.87 -24.51 -29.26
N ASP A 193 2.51 -24.41 -30.43
CA ASP A 193 3.78 -25.04 -30.71
C ASP A 193 4.94 -24.12 -30.30
N SER A 194 5.67 -24.55 -29.26
CA SER A 194 6.82 -23.83 -28.73
C SER A 194 7.95 -23.60 -29.75
N GLU A 195 8.05 -24.44 -30.79
CA GLU A 195 9.11 -24.30 -31.80
C GLU A 195 8.92 -23.06 -32.69
N GLU A 196 7.68 -22.59 -32.85
CA GLU A 196 7.36 -21.35 -33.58
C GLU A 196 8.01 -20.11 -32.93
N LEU A 197 8.29 -20.18 -31.63
CA LEU A 197 8.87 -19.09 -30.85
C LEU A 197 10.41 -19.09 -30.85
N PHE A 198 11.09 -20.06 -31.47
CA PHE A 198 12.56 -20.14 -31.44
C PHE A 198 13.26 -18.93 -32.05
N ALA A 199 12.63 -18.28 -33.03
CA ALA A 199 13.18 -17.06 -33.64
C ALA A 199 13.18 -15.85 -32.69
N ASP A 200 12.32 -15.87 -31.66
CA ASP A 200 12.17 -14.78 -30.69
C ASP A 200 12.75 -15.11 -29.32
N ALA A 201 12.75 -16.39 -28.95
CA ALA A 201 13.27 -16.88 -27.70
C ALA A 201 14.79 -16.70 -27.63
N LYS A 202 15.29 -16.39 -26.43
CA LYS A 202 16.73 -16.39 -26.19
C LYS A 202 17.24 -17.84 -26.11
N PRO A 203 18.49 -18.13 -26.52
CA PRO A 203 19.07 -19.48 -26.43
C PRO A 203 18.96 -20.10 -25.03
N GLU A 204 19.07 -19.30 -23.97
CA GLU A 204 18.94 -19.77 -22.59
C GLU A 204 17.52 -20.29 -22.28
N ALA A 205 16.48 -19.64 -22.81
CA ALA A 205 15.10 -20.08 -22.64
C ALA A 205 14.86 -21.39 -23.40
N ILE A 206 15.34 -21.49 -24.64
CA ILE A 206 15.27 -22.71 -25.48
C ILE A 206 15.97 -23.88 -24.77
N GLY A 207 17.20 -23.65 -24.26
CA GLY A 207 17.96 -24.69 -23.56
C GLY A 207 17.27 -25.17 -22.28
N ARG A 208 16.67 -24.28 -21.49
CA ARG A 208 15.90 -24.65 -20.29
C ARG A 208 14.66 -25.47 -20.63
N TRP A 209 13.93 -25.07 -21.66
CA TRP A 209 12.77 -25.80 -22.14
C TRP A 209 13.12 -27.17 -22.73
N GLN A 210 14.20 -27.27 -23.51
CA GLN A 210 14.69 -28.57 -24.00
C GLN A 210 15.10 -29.48 -22.83
N LYS A 211 15.76 -28.91 -21.81
CA LYS A 211 16.11 -29.65 -20.60
C LYS A 211 14.86 -30.11 -19.84
N SER A 212 13.84 -29.26 -19.69
CA SER A 212 12.62 -29.64 -18.97
C SER A 212 11.87 -30.79 -19.64
N LYS A 213 11.90 -30.85 -20.98
CA LYS A 213 11.37 -32.00 -21.74
C LYS A 213 12.12 -33.30 -21.43
N LEU A 214 13.43 -33.24 -21.17
CA LEU A 214 14.21 -34.42 -20.75
C LEU A 214 13.88 -34.84 -19.31
N ASP A 215 13.42 -33.90 -18.48
CA ASP A 215 12.98 -34.12 -17.11
C ASP A 215 11.48 -34.49 -17.02
N ASP A 216 10.85 -34.89 -18.14
CA ASP A 216 9.41 -35.20 -18.30
C ASP A 216 8.44 -34.07 -17.88
N LEU A 217 8.92 -32.82 -17.78
CA LEU A 217 8.08 -31.66 -17.50
C LEU A 217 7.57 -31.06 -18.81
N VAL A 218 6.31 -31.36 -19.15
CA VAL A 218 5.63 -30.83 -20.35
C VAL A 218 5.08 -29.44 -20.08
N VAL A 219 5.96 -28.44 -20.16
CA VAL A 219 5.61 -27.02 -20.05
C VAL A 219 5.91 -26.28 -21.35
N HIS A 220 5.22 -25.16 -21.55
CA HIS A 220 5.37 -24.35 -22.74
C HIS A 220 6.64 -23.48 -22.66
N ILE A 221 7.30 -23.19 -23.79
CA ILE A 221 8.54 -22.39 -23.79
C ILE A 221 8.36 -20.97 -23.21
N SER A 222 7.13 -20.42 -23.26
CA SER A 222 6.82 -19.09 -22.69
C SER A 222 7.07 -19.02 -21.18
N GLU A 223 6.98 -20.13 -20.45
CA GLU A 223 7.28 -20.20 -19.01
C GLU A 223 8.78 -20.01 -18.70
N TYR A 224 9.64 -20.17 -19.69
CA TYR A 224 11.09 -19.93 -19.57
C TYR A 224 11.54 -18.58 -20.13
N MET A 225 10.62 -17.79 -20.67
CA MET A 225 10.92 -16.48 -21.23
C MET A 225 10.97 -15.41 -20.16
N TYR A 226 11.92 -14.49 -20.28
CA TYR A 226 11.93 -13.28 -19.47
C TYR A 226 10.79 -12.33 -19.90
N LEU A 227 10.27 -11.54 -18.96
CA LEU A 227 9.31 -10.45 -19.24
C LEU A 227 9.66 -9.61 -20.48
N SER A 228 10.93 -9.26 -20.69
CA SER A 228 11.37 -8.49 -21.87
C SER A 228 11.08 -9.19 -23.20
N THR A 229 11.23 -10.53 -23.22
CA THR A 229 10.97 -11.34 -24.41
C THR A 229 9.48 -11.48 -24.65
N LEU A 230 8.70 -11.72 -23.58
CA LEU A 230 7.24 -11.76 -23.64
C LEU A 230 6.67 -10.44 -24.15
N GLN A 231 7.12 -9.30 -23.60
CA GLN A 231 6.74 -7.96 -24.09
C GLN A 231 7.09 -7.77 -25.56
N LYS A 232 8.28 -8.19 -26.00
CA LYS A 232 8.67 -8.08 -27.42
C LYS A 232 7.74 -8.88 -28.33
N ILE A 233 7.38 -10.10 -27.96
CA ILE A 233 6.49 -10.98 -28.74
C ILE A 233 5.08 -10.38 -28.78
N VAL A 234 4.51 -10.05 -27.63
CA VAL A 234 3.18 -9.45 -27.55
C VAL A 234 3.13 -8.11 -28.29
N GLY A 235 4.11 -7.24 -28.08
CA GLY A 235 4.18 -5.92 -28.69
C GLY A 235 4.29 -5.95 -30.22
N LYS A 236 4.92 -6.97 -30.82
CA LYS A 236 4.99 -7.11 -32.29
C LYS A 236 3.75 -7.78 -32.90
N THR A 237 3.04 -8.61 -32.14
CA THR A 237 1.91 -9.41 -32.63
C THR A 237 0.59 -8.65 -32.39
N GLU A 238 -0.06 -8.23 -33.47
CA GLU A 238 -1.27 -7.38 -33.40
C GLU A 238 -2.43 -8.06 -32.66
N SER A 239 -2.67 -9.36 -32.90
CA SER A 239 -3.71 -10.15 -32.23
C SER A 239 -3.52 -10.17 -30.71
N LEU A 240 -2.29 -10.40 -30.24
CA LEU A 240 -1.95 -10.44 -28.82
C LEU A 240 -2.06 -9.06 -28.16
N ARG A 241 -1.49 -8.04 -28.81
CA ARG A 241 -1.50 -6.68 -28.28
C ARG A 241 -2.92 -6.10 -28.18
N SER A 242 -3.78 -6.40 -29.15
CA SER A 242 -5.17 -5.91 -29.15
C SER A 242 -6.00 -6.50 -28.00
N GLN A 243 -5.68 -7.71 -27.54
CA GLN A 243 -6.32 -8.31 -26.36
C GLN A 243 -6.01 -7.56 -25.06
N LEU A 244 -4.91 -6.81 -25.03
CA LEU A 244 -4.54 -5.95 -23.89
C LEU A 244 -5.07 -4.51 -24.04
N GLY A 245 -5.96 -4.25 -25.01
CA GLY A 245 -6.53 -2.92 -25.25
C GLY A 245 -5.63 -1.95 -26.05
N TYR A 246 -4.50 -2.41 -26.60
CA TYR A 246 -3.56 -1.53 -27.30
C TYR A 246 -3.74 -1.57 -28.82
N THR A 247 -3.94 -0.39 -29.42
CA THR A 247 -4.19 -0.25 -30.87
C THR A 247 -2.90 -0.26 -31.70
N SER A 248 -1.76 0.07 -31.10
CA SER A 248 -0.49 0.18 -31.81
C SER A 248 0.68 -0.28 -30.95
N ARG A 249 1.75 -0.72 -31.62
CA ARG A 249 2.99 -1.10 -30.95
C ARG A 249 3.57 0.05 -30.12
N ASN A 250 3.53 1.27 -30.65
CA ASN A 250 4.07 2.44 -29.95
C ASN A 250 3.31 2.72 -28.64
N GLN A 251 1.98 2.56 -28.66
CA GLN A 251 1.17 2.70 -27.44
C GLN A 251 1.58 1.65 -26.39
N PHE A 252 1.68 0.38 -26.80
CA PHE A 252 2.13 -0.71 -25.92
C PHE A 252 3.53 -0.49 -25.35
N ASP A 253 4.50 -0.10 -26.19
CA ASP A 253 5.88 0.13 -25.77
C ASP A 253 5.98 1.34 -24.80
N ASN A 254 5.18 2.39 -25.01
CA ASN A 254 5.11 3.54 -24.09
C ASN A 254 4.46 3.19 -22.75
N ASP A 255 3.39 2.40 -22.78
CA ASP A 255 2.61 2.03 -21.59
C ASP A 255 3.30 1.00 -20.71
N LEU A 256 4.06 0.09 -21.30
CA LEU A 256 4.82 -0.93 -20.58
C LEU A 256 6.32 -0.62 -20.48
N GLY A 257 6.74 0.54 -20.99
CA GLY A 257 8.08 1.05 -20.85
C GLY A 257 8.51 1.19 -19.39
N GLY A 258 9.74 0.77 -19.08
CA GLY A 258 10.30 0.84 -17.72
C GLY A 258 9.79 -0.24 -16.74
N MET A 259 8.90 -1.14 -17.17
CA MET A 259 8.43 -2.26 -16.33
C MET A 259 9.55 -3.22 -15.95
N ILE A 260 10.49 -3.49 -16.86
CA ILE A 260 11.66 -4.35 -16.60
C ILE A 260 12.55 -3.72 -15.51
N GLU A 261 12.78 -2.40 -15.58
CA GLU A 261 13.56 -1.69 -14.56
C GLU A 261 12.88 -1.73 -13.21
N LEU A 262 11.57 -1.49 -13.18
CA LEU A 262 10.76 -1.57 -11.96
C LEU A 262 10.84 -2.98 -11.33
N ARG A 263 10.62 -4.03 -12.14
CA ARG A 263 10.76 -5.43 -11.71
C ARG A 263 12.13 -5.69 -11.10
N ASN A 264 13.20 -5.25 -11.77
CA ASN A 264 14.56 -5.44 -11.29
C ASN A 264 14.78 -4.74 -9.93
N LYS A 265 14.38 -3.47 -9.80
CA LYS A 265 14.48 -2.73 -8.52
C LYS A 265 13.73 -3.44 -7.38
N ILE A 266 12.53 -3.97 -7.66
CA ILE A 266 11.71 -4.70 -6.68
C ILE A 266 12.39 -5.99 -6.23
N MET A 267 12.93 -6.77 -7.18
CA MET A 267 13.60 -8.05 -6.90
C MET A 267 14.95 -7.91 -6.18
N HIS A 268 15.52 -6.71 -6.14
CA HIS A 268 16.75 -6.41 -5.42
C HIS A 268 16.44 -5.65 -4.12
N PRO A 269 16.15 -6.35 -3.00
CA PRO A 269 15.70 -5.71 -1.76
C PRO A 269 16.72 -4.74 -1.15
N THR A 270 18.00 -4.89 -1.47
CA THR A 270 19.07 -3.98 -1.03
C THR A 270 19.14 -2.68 -1.82
N GLN A 271 18.47 -2.58 -2.96
CA GLN A 271 18.42 -1.35 -3.77
C GLN A 271 17.22 -0.51 -3.35
N THR A 272 17.40 0.78 -3.17
CA THR A 272 16.29 1.71 -2.95
C THR A 272 15.39 1.74 -4.20
N LEU A 273 14.09 1.56 -3.99
CA LEU A 273 13.08 1.58 -5.05
C LEU A 273 12.68 3.02 -5.37
N VAL A 274 12.47 3.82 -4.32
CA VAL A 274 11.96 5.19 -4.37
C VAL A 274 12.92 6.12 -3.64
N HIS A 275 13.58 7.02 -4.38
CA HIS A 275 14.45 8.04 -3.79
C HIS A 275 13.75 9.39 -3.62
N ASN A 276 12.80 9.69 -4.51
CA ASN A 276 12.07 10.94 -4.54
C ASN A 276 10.61 10.70 -4.99
N ARG A 277 9.79 11.75 -5.01
CA ARG A 277 8.38 11.66 -5.42
C ARG A 277 8.20 11.23 -6.87
N GLU A 278 9.11 11.62 -7.75
CA GLU A 278 9.06 11.25 -9.17
C GLU A 278 9.25 9.74 -9.35
N ASP A 279 10.17 9.11 -8.61
CA ASP A 279 10.32 7.66 -8.59
C ASP A 279 9.03 6.97 -8.15
N LEU A 280 8.37 7.48 -7.09
CA LEU A 280 7.11 6.92 -6.60
C LEU A 280 6.01 7.07 -7.66
N ALA A 281 5.86 8.25 -8.24
CA ALA A 281 4.88 8.53 -9.30
C ALA A 281 5.08 7.62 -10.50
N ASN A 282 6.33 7.42 -10.93
CA ASN A 282 6.69 6.51 -12.01
C ASN A 282 6.34 5.05 -11.68
N ALA A 283 6.63 4.58 -10.46
CA ALA A 283 6.29 3.24 -10.02
C ALA A 283 4.76 3.02 -9.98
N VAL A 284 4.02 3.94 -9.36
CA VAL A 284 2.55 3.90 -9.27
C VAL A 284 1.92 3.93 -10.66
N SER A 285 2.34 4.83 -11.54
CA SER A 285 1.82 4.95 -12.91
C SER A 285 2.03 3.67 -13.72
N ARG A 286 3.23 3.08 -13.64
CA ARG A 286 3.56 1.79 -14.28
C ARG A 286 2.66 0.66 -13.78
N VAL A 287 2.43 0.58 -12.47
CA VAL A 287 1.55 -0.42 -11.85
C VAL A 287 0.11 -0.22 -12.30
N LYS A 288 -0.41 1.02 -12.30
CA LYS A 288 -1.77 1.34 -12.80
C LYS A 288 -1.98 0.93 -14.26
N ARG A 289 -1.04 1.25 -15.15
CA ARG A 289 -1.11 0.84 -16.56
C ARG A 289 -1.09 -0.67 -16.71
N THR A 290 -0.33 -1.36 -15.85
CA THR A 290 -0.31 -2.83 -15.82
C THR A 290 -1.64 -3.41 -15.34
N LEU A 291 -2.27 -2.80 -14.32
CA LEU A 291 -3.60 -3.18 -13.85
C LEU A 291 -4.66 -3.00 -14.93
N ALA A 292 -4.68 -1.85 -15.61
CA ALA A 292 -5.60 -1.62 -16.71
C ALA A 292 -5.43 -2.67 -17.82
N ALA A 293 -4.18 -3.00 -18.18
CA ALA A 293 -3.91 -4.04 -19.18
C ALA A 293 -4.36 -5.45 -18.71
N LEU A 294 -4.30 -5.74 -17.41
CA LEU A 294 -4.82 -7.00 -16.84
C LEU A 294 -6.35 -7.05 -16.82
N GLU A 295 -7.01 -5.92 -16.60
CA GLU A 295 -8.48 -5.81 -16.63
C GLU A 295 -9.04 -6.08 -18.04
N GLU A 296 -8.37 -5.59 -19.10
CA GLU A 296 -8.76 -5.84 -20.49
C GLU A 296 -8.73 -7.33 -20.88
N LEU A 297 -7.92 -8.15 -20.20
CA LEU A 297 -7.82 -9.59 -20.49
C LEU A 297 -8.99 -10.42 -19.97
N ASP A 298 -9.95 -9.82 -19.25
CA ASP A 298 -10.96 -10.55 -18.45
C ASP A 298 -10.32 -11.71 -17.67
N ALA A 299 -9.09 -11.49 -17.20
CA ALA A 299 -8.24 -12.55 -16.74
C ALA A 299 -8.83 -13.12 -15.43
N PRO A 300 -9.28 -14.39 -15.39
CA PRO A 300 -9.61 -15.01 -14.12
C PRO A 300 -8.34 -14.94 -13.26
N THR A 301 -8.48 -14.42 -12.04
CA THR A 301 -7.33 -14.27 -11.14
C THR A 301 -6.69 -15.65 -10.97
N LEU A 302 -5.46 -15.84 -11.48
CA LEU A 302 -4.83 -17.16 -11.52
C LEU A 302 -4.38 -17.63 -10.13
N GLN A 303 -4.22 -16.70 -9.19
CA GLN A 303 -4.04 -17.03 -7.80
C GLN A 303 -5.39 -17.34 -7.14
N PRO A 304 -5.51 -18.49 -6.44
CA PRO A 304 -6.71 -18.77 -5.67
C PRO A 304 -6.96 -17.61 -4.67
N PRO A 305 -8.22 -17.26 -4.40
CA PRO A 305 -8.54 -16.30 -3.35
C PRO A 305 -7.84 -16.76 -2.07
N ILE A 306 -7.21 -15.81 -1.38
CA ILE A 306 -6.61 -16.09 -0.07
C ILE A 306 -7.74 -16.61 0.81
N PRO A 307 -7.58 -17.76 1.50
CA PRO A 307 -8.62 -18.30 2.37
C PRO A 307 -9.09 -17.21 3.35
N GLU A 308 -10.41 -17.04 3.49
CA GLU A 308 -11.01 -16.00 4.35
C GLU A 308 -10.45 -16.03 5.78
N ASP A 309 -10.06 -17.21 6.29
CA ASP A 309 -9.45 -17.43 7.60
C ASP A 309 -8.05 -16.80 7.80
N VAL A 310 -7.40 -16.31 6.73
CA VAL A 310 -6.11 -15.60 6.81
C VAL A 310 -6.33 -14.08 6.83
N ALA A 311 -7.42 -13.58 6.27
CA ALA A 311 -7.72 -12.15 6.19
C ALA A 311 -8.20 -11.54 7.51
N THR A 312 -8.69 -12.37 8.44
CA THR A 312 -9.28 -11.93 9.72
C THR A 312 -8.36 -12.12 10.92
N ARG A 313 -7.13 -12.63 10.74
CA ARG A 313 -6.18 -12.72 11.86
C ARG A 313 -5.59 -11.33 12.10
N PRO A 314 -5.86 -10.69 13.25
CA PRO A 314 -5.13 -9.49 13.61
C PRO A 314 -3.63 -9.84 13.65
N ASN A 315 -2.81 -8.96 13.11
CA ASN A 315 -1.35 -9.05 13.23
C ASN A 315 -1.03 -9.04 14.73
N THR A 316 -0.82 -10.21 15.31
CA THR A 316 -0.22 -10.35 16.63
C THR A 316 1.29 -10.20 16.44
N ASP A 317 1.80 -9.00 16.70
CA ASP A 317 3.17 -8.80 17.17
C ASP A 317 3.26 -9.17 18.66
#